data_AF-A0A158D464-F1
#
_entry.id   AF-A0A158D464-F1
#
_cell.length_a   1.000
_cell.length_b   1.000
_cell.length_c   1.000
_cell.angle_alpha   90.00
_cell.angle_beta   90.00
_cell.angle_gamma   90.00
#
_symmetry.space_group_name_H-M   'P 1'
#
loop_
_entity.id
_entity.type
_entity.pdbx_description
1 polymer ?
#
loop_
_entity_poly.entity_id
_entity_poly.type
_entity_poly.pdbx_seq_one_letter_code
_entity_poly.pdbx_strand_id
1 'polypeptide(L)'
;MKLAKVKIEYSSGTTIVDRVTLDPATGEVHLAPRVLRLLSKMEESECSPSFSLQYKGDVLPVKMVDDGRYRVSIPPEPGPGLQQVLHAVATPTKDQRHQNGRCLHTLSAASIGGAVGYAHSASAWDSLTIASTSALAALGVVLRYAGHYVMKGD
;
A
#
# COMPACT_ATOMS: atom_id res chain seq x y z
N MET A 1 -21.55 10.35 -1.99
CA MET A 1 -20.39 11.23 -2.23
C MET A 1 -19.33 11.00 -1.18
N LYS A 2 -18.13 10.59 -1.56
CA LYS A 2 -16.97 10.40 -0.68
C LYS A 2 -15.82 11.31 -1.12
N LEU A 3 -15.01 11.74 -0.16
CA LEU A 3 -13.79 12.51 -0.46
C LEU A 3 -12.66 11.55 -0.83
N ALA A 4 -11.99 11.83 -1.94
CA ALA A 4 -10.81 11.11 -2.39
C ALA A 4 -9.70 12.12 -2.74
N LYS A 5 -8.46 11.64 -2.80
CA LYS A 5 -7.30 12.50 -3.11
C LYS A 5 -6.90 12.26 -4.57
N VAL A 6 -6.91 13.30 -5.38
CA VAL A 6 -6.41 13.24 -6.76
C VAL A 6 -4.97 13.75 -6.80
N LYS A 7 -4.14 13.05 -7.57
CA LYS A 7 -2.79 13.44 -7.94
C LYS A 7 -2.78 13.62 -9.46
N ILE A 8 -2.35 14.80 -9.89
CA ILE A 8 -2.26 15.19 -11.29
C ILE A 8 -0.78 15.45 -11.55
N GLU A 9 -0.18 14.69 -12.46
CA GLU A 9 1.24 14.82 -12.78
C GLU A 9 1.43 15.24 -14.23
N TYR A 10 2.21 16.29 -14.43
CA TYR A 10 2.62 16.77 -15.75
C TYR A 10 4.00 16.24 -16.13
N SER A 11 4.26 16.13 -17.43
CA SER A 11 5.56 15.74 -17.99
C SER A 11 6.69 16.68 -17.59
N SER A 12 6.39 17.95 -17.27
CA SER A 12 7.36 18.92 -16.77
C SER A 12 7.82 18.65 -15.34
N GLY A 13 7.22 17.69 -14.64
CA GLY A 13 7.46 17.40 -13.22
C GLY A 13 6.53 18.15 -12.27
N THR A 14 5.66 19.03 -12.77
CA THR A 14 4.65 19.71 -11.96
C THR A 14 3.63 18.70 -11.44
N THR A 15 3.43 18.67 -10.13
CA THR A 15 2.46 17.78 -9.47
C THR A 15 1.44 18.59 -8.70
N ILE A 16 0.15 18.41 -9.01
CA ILE A 16 -0.96 19.02 -8.29
C ILE A 16 -1.69 17.94 -7.49
N VAL A 17 -1.92 18.22 -6.22
CA VAL A 17 -2.61 17.31 -5.30
C VAL A 17 -3.80 18.05 -4.69
N ASP A 18 -5.02 17.55 -4.93
CA ASP A 18 -6.23 18.13 -4.33
C ASP A 18 -7.20 17.04 -3.84
N ARG A 19 -8.20 17.46 -3.06
CA ARG A 19 -9.33 16.64 -2.64
C ARG A 19 -10.49 16.79 -3.62
N VAL A 20 -11.07 15.67 -4.01
CA VAL A 20 -12.13 15.58 -5.00
C VAL A 20 -13.29 14.77 -4.45
N THR A 21 -14.48 14.97 -5.02
CA THR A 21 -15.67 14.22 -4.64
C THR A 21 -15.84 13.05 -5.60
N LEU A 22 -15.81 11.83 -5.07
CA LEU A 22 -16.06 10.60 -5.80
C LEU A 22 -17.49 10.12 -5.51
N ASP A 23 -18.24 9.81 -6.56
CA ASP A 23 -19.45 9.01 -6.44
C ASP A 23 -19.10 7.51 -6.55
N PRO A 24 -19.19 6.74 -5.46
CA PRO A 24 -18.83 5.33 -5.48
C PRO A 24 -19.79 4.45 -6.29
N ALA A 25 -21.01 4.92 -6.59
CA ALA A 25 -21.98 4.12 -7.36
C ALA A 25 -21.71 4.19 -8.87
N THR A 26 -21.25 5.35 -9.35
CA THR A 26 -21.04 5.63 -10.79
C THR A 26 -19.56 5.69 -11.16
N GLY A 27 -18.67 5.82 -10.18
CA GLY A 27 -17.23 6.04 -10.38
C GLY A 27 -16.90 7.45 -10.86
N GLU A 28 -17.87 8.38 -10.84
CA GLU A 28 -17.67 9.75 -11.33
C GLU A 28 -16.88 10.58 -10.31
N VAL A 29 -15.86 11.29 -10.80
CA VAL A 29 -14.98 12.16 -10.02
C VAL A 29 -15.29 13.61 -10.37
N HIS A 30 -15.75 14.35 -9.38
CA HIS A 30 -15.98 15.78 -9.48
C HIS A 30 -14.78 16.54 -8.93
N LEU A 31 -14.08 17.21 -9.85
CA LEU A 31 -13.00 18.14 -9.51
C LEU A 31 -13.58 19.46 -8.99
N ALA A 32 -12.86 20.10 -8.06
CA ALA A 32 -13.23 21.45 -7.62
C ALA A 32 -13.10 22.45 -8.80
N PRO A 33 -13.99 23.44 -8.93
CA PRO A 33 -13.93 24.43 -10.01
C PRO A 33 -12.61 25.22 -10.09
N ARG A 34 -11.87 25.30 -8.97
CA ARG A 34 -10.53 25.91 -8.92
C ARG A 34 -9.48 25.06 -9.67
N VAL A 35 -9.57 23.74 -9.56
CA VAL A 35 -8.65 22.79 -10.20
C VAL A 35 -8.95 22.75 -11.69
N LEU A 36 -10.23 22.73 -12.08
CA LEU A 36 -10.62 22.80 -13.49
C LEU A 36 -10.07 24.07 -14.17
N ARG A 37 -10.17 25.23 -13.52
CA ARG A 37 -9.59 26.48 -14.03
C ARG A 37 -8.06 26.45 -14.12
N LEU A 38 -7.40 25.76 -13.20
CA LEU A 38 -5.95 25.61 -13.23
C LEU A 38 -5.53 24.68 -14.38
N LEU A 39 -6.22 23.54 -14.53
CA LEU A 39 -6.02 22.59 -15.62
C LEU A 39 -6.18 23.25 -16.99
N SER A 40 -7.25 24.04 -17.18
CA SER A 40 -7.47 24.75 -18.45
C SER A 40 -6.35 25.74 -18.79
N LYS A 41 -5.69 26.30 -17.77
CA LYS A 41 -4.55 27.20 -17.98
C LYS A 41 -3.26 26.47 -18.25
N MET A 42 -3.06 25.31 -17.63
CA MET A 42 -1.90 24.49 -17.90
C MET A 42 -1.97 23.81 -19.26
N GLU A 43 -3.16 23.52 -19.78
CA GLU A 43 -3.36 22.97 -21.13
C GLU A 43 -2.84 23.91 -22.24
N GLU A 44 -2.75 25.22 -21.99
CA GLU A 44 -2.18 26.19 -22.94
C GLU A 44 -0.66 26.02 -23.11
N SER A 45 0.04 25.45 -22.11
CA SER A 45 1.51 25.41 -22.07
C SER A 45 2.12 24.01 -21.93
N GLU A 46 1.36 23.04 -21.41
CA GLU A 46 1.86 21.73 -21.00
C GLU A 46 1.15 20.60 -21.76
N CYS A 47 1.82 19.45 -21.88
CA CYS A 47 1.21 18.24 -22.41
C CYS A 47 0.16 17.66 -21.45
N SER A 48 -0.72 16.80 -21.98
CA SER A 48 -1.81 16.18 -21.22
C SER A 48 -1.29 15.48 -19.95
N PRO A 49 -1.80 15.84 -18.76
CA PRO A 49 -1.34 15.27 -17.50
C PRO A 49 -1.84 13.83 -17.29
N SER A 50 -1.14 13.09 -16.44
CA SER A 50 -1.62 11.82 -15.91
C SER A 50 -2.45 12.07 -14.63
N PHE A 51 -3.59 11.40 -14.52
CA PHE A 51 -4.49 11.54 -13.37
C PHE A 51 -4.55 10.23 -12.59
N SER A 52 -4.26 10.30 -11.30
CA SER A 52 -4.32 9.19 -10.37
C SER A 52 -5.18 9.55 -9.16
N LEU A 53 -6.11 8.68 -8.77
CA LEU A 53 -6.96 8.86 -7.60
C LEU A 53 -6.55 7.86 -6.51
N GLN A 54 -6.26 8.36 -5.32
CA GLN A 54 -6.15 7.53 -4.13
C GLN A 54 -7.52 7.37 -3.49
N TYR A 55 -8.03 6.13 -3.50
CA TYR A 55 -9.28 5.76 -2.84
C TYR A 55 -9.08 4.44 -2.08
N LYS A 56 -9.39 4.44 -0.77
CA LYS A 56 -9.26 3.28 0.13
C LYS A 56 -7.87 2.59 0.16
N GLY A 57 -6.82 3.30 -0.21
CA GLY A 57 -5.45 2.78 -0.25
C GLY A 57 -4.99 2.30 -1.63
N ASP A 58 -5.89 2.25 -2.60
CA ASP A 58 -5.58 1.93 -3.99
C ASP A 58 -5.32 3.20 -4.79
N VAL A 59 -4.35 3.14 -5.70
CA VAL A 59 -4.10 4.18 -6.71
C VAL A 59 -4.81 3.77 -7.99
N LEU A 60 -5.93 4.43 -8.27
CA LEU A 60 -6.78 4.14 -9.41
C LEU A 60 -6.52 5.17 -10.53
N PRO A 61 -6.22 4.75 -11.77
CA PRO A 61 -6.06 5.68 -12.87
C PRO A 61 -7.42 6.32 -13.21
N VAL A 62 -7.43 7.64 -13.35
CA VAL A 62 -8.62 8.39 -13.72
C VAL A 62 -8.62 8.58 -15.23
N LYS A 63 -9.73 8.23 -15.89
CA LYS A 63 -9.92 8.48 -17.32
C LYS A 63 -10.87 9.65 -17.53
N MET A 64 -10.54 10.52 -18.48
CA MET A 64 -11.46 11.52 -18.98
C MET A 64 -12.43 10.82 -19.94
N VAL A 65 -13.74 10.91 -19.69
CA VAL A 65 -14.75 10.23 -20.50
C VAL A 65 -15.37 11.18 -21.52
N ASP A 66 -15.66 12.41 -21.11
CA ASP A 66 -16.23 13.48 -21.91
C ASP A 66 -15.79 14.82 -21.30
N ASP A 67 -15.63 15.85 -22.13
CA ASP A 67 -15.38 17.27 -21.83
C ASP A 67 -15.57 17.70 -20.34
N GLY A 68 -14.58 17.40 -19.48
CA GLY A 68 -14.58 17.77 -18.05
C GLY A 68 -15.16 16.76 -17.04
N ARG A 69 -15.66 15.61 -17.50
CA ARG A 69 -16.11 14.46 -16.67
C ARG A 69 -15.02 13.40 -16.55
N TYR A 70 -14.66 13.13 -15.31
CA TYR A 70 -13.63 12.16 -14.94
C TYR A 70 -14.29 10.92 -14.35
N ARG A 71 -13.86 9.73 -14.76
CA ARG A 71 -14.36 8.46 -14.23
C ARG A 71 -13.22 7.55 -13.81
N VAL A 72 -13.46 6.83 -12.73
CA VAL A 72 -12.57 5.80 -12.20
C VAL A 72 -13.28 4.47 -12.21
N SER A 73 -12.59 3.41 -12.65
CA SER A 73 -13.04 2.04 -12.47
C SER A 73 -12.76 1.61 -11.03
N ILE A 74 -13.77 1.72 -10.18
CA ILE A 74 -13.67 1.27 -8.78
C ILE A 74 -13.78 -0.26 -8.78
N PRO A 75 -12.83 -0.99 -8.17
CA PRO A 75 -12.96 -2.43 -7.98
C PRO A 75 -14.23 -2.74 -7.17
N PRO A 76 -14.99 -3.79 -7.50
CA PRO A 76 -16.16 -4.17 -6.70
C PRO A 76 -15.73 -4.42 -5.25
N GLU A 77 -16.41 -3.76 -4.30
CA GLU A 77 -16.13 -4.01 -2.88
C GLU A 77 -16.46 -5.47 -2.57
N PRO A 78 -15.56 -6.24 -1.94
CA PRO A 78 -15.86 -7.60 -1.54
C PRO A 78 -17.07 -7.59 -0.59
N GLY A 79 -17.99 -8.54 -0.79
CA GLY A 79 -19.21 -8.65 0.01
C GLY A 79 -18.92 -8.77 1.51
N PRO A 80 -19.89 -8.43 2.37
CA PRO A 80 -19.70 -8.46 3.82
C PRO A 80 -19.35 -9.87 4.32
N GLY A 81 -18.52 -9.94 5.37
CA GLY A 81 -18.17 -11.18 6.06
C GLY A 81 -16.79 -11.75 5.69
N LEU A 82 -16.69 -13.09 5.60
CA LEU A 82 -15.40 -13.80 5.41
C LEU A 82 -14.68 -13.41 4.11
N GLN A 83 -15.43 -13.07 3.05
CA GLN A 83 -14.85 -12.62 1.78
C GLN A 83 -14.06 -11.32 1.94
N GLN A 84 -14.54 -10.38 2.76
CA GLN A 84 -13.83 -9.14 3.06
C GLN A 84 -12.54 -9.39 3.83
N VAL A 85 -12.53 -10.32 4.78
CA VAL A 85 -11.32 -10.69 5.54
C VAL A 85 -10.29 -11.35 4.64
N LEU A 86 -10.71 -12.33 3.82
CA LEU A 86 -9.83 -13.00 2.86
C LEU A 86 -9.26 -12.01 1.84
N HIS A 87 -10.09 -11.08 1.36
CA HIS A 87 -9.65 -10.02 0.45
C HIS A 87 -8.65 -9.08 1.12
N ALA A 88 -8.87 -8.67 2.36
CA ALA A 88 -7.94 -7.83 3.11
C ALA A 88 -6.58 -8.53 3.37
N VAL A 89 -6.59 -9.85 3.55
CA VAL A 89 -5.36 -10.64 3.67
C VAL A 89 -4.65 -10.79 2.31
N ALA A 90 -5.40 -11.00 1.23
CA ALA A 90 -4.86 -11.18 -0.12
C ALA A 90 -4.37 -9.86 -0.75
N THR A 91 -5.00 -8.74 -0.40
CA THR A 91 -4.70 -7.40 -0.94
C THR A 91 -4.54 -6.39 0.19
N PRO A 92 -3.46 -6.50 0.98
CA PRO A 92 -3.22 -5.60 2.11
C PRO A 92 -2.90 -4.18 1.61
N THR A 93 -3.44 -3.17 2.29
CA THR A 93 -3.13 -1.77 2.00
C THR A 93 -1.67 -1.44 2.33
N LYS A 94 -1.16 -0.31 1.80
CA LYS A 94 0.21 0.16 2.09
C LYS A 94 0.52 0.23 3.58
N ASP A 95 -0.40 0.79 4.36
CA ASP A 95 -0.23 0.93 5.82
C ASP A 95 -0.21 -0.44 6.51
N GLN A 96 -1.09 -1.37 6.10
CA GLN A 96 -1.11 -2.75 6.61
C GLN A 96 0.18 -3.49 6.27
N ARG A 97 0.71 -3.32 5.05
CA ARG A 97 2.01 -3.89 4.64
C ARG A 97 3.14 -3.35 5.50
N HIS A 98 3.17 -2.04 5.75
CA HIS A 98 4.18 -1.43 6.63
C HIS A 98 4.07 -1.95 8.06
N GLN A 99 2.87 -2.07 8.61
CA GLN A 99 2.66 -2.60 9.95
C GLN A 99 3.06 -4.08 10.05
N ASN A 100 2.69 -4.89 9.06
CA ASN A 100 3.08 -6.30 8.98
C ASN A 100 4.60 -6.45 8.86
N GLY A 101 5.26 -5.62 8.03
CA GLY A 101 6.71 -5.60 7.91
C GLY A 101 7.41 -5.26 9.22
N ARG A 102 6.92 -4.26 9.95
CA ARG A 102 7.43 -3.93 11.30
C ARG A 102 7.23 -5.08 12.28
N CYS A 103 6.08 -5.74 12.24
CA CYS A 103 5.81 -6.92 13.07
C CYS A 103 6.80 -8.06 12.77
N LEU A 104 7.06 -8.34 11.49
CA LEU A 104 8.05 -9.35 11.05
C LEU A 104 9.47 -9.01 11.52
N HIS A 105 9.87 -7.74 11.50
CA HIS A 105 11.15 -7.31 12.06
C HIS A 105 11.25 -7.53 13.57
N THR A 106 10.17 -7.28 14.32
CA THR A 106 10.13 -7.56 15.76
C THR A 106 10.21 -9.06 16.04
N LEU A 107 9.47 -9.89 15.28
CA LEU A 107 9.54 -11.35 15.41
C LEU A 107 10.93 -11.88 15.02
N SER A 108 11.58 -11.29 14.01
CA SER A 108 12.96 -11.58 13.65
C SER A 108 13.92 -11.32 14.82
N ALA A 109 13.83 -10.14 15.44
CA ALA A 109 14.66 -9.79 16.60
C ALA A 109 14.41 -10.74 17.79
N ALA A 110 13.14 -11.07 18.05
CA ALA A 110 12.76 -12.05 19.08
C ALA A 110 13.31 -13.44 18.77
N SER A 111 13.31 -13.88 17.51
CA SER A 111 13.86 -15.18 17.09
C SER A 111 15.37 -15.26 17.30
N ILE A 112 16.12 -14.21 16.95
CA ILE A 112 17.56 -14.15 17.20
C ILE A 112 17.86 -14.09 18.71
N GLY A 113 17.13 -13.26 19.46
CA GLY A 113 17.25 -13.23 20.92
C GLY A 113 16.94 -14.58 21.56
N GLY A 114 15.91 -15.27 21.06
CA GLY A 114 15.55 -16.63 21.47
C GLY A 114 16.65 -17.65 21.17
N ALA A 115 17.27 -17.58 19.98
CA ALA A 115 18.40 -18.46 19.64
C ALA A 115 19.57 -18.29 20.62
N VAL A 116 19.93 -17.03 20.93
CA VAL A 116 21.00 -16.72 21.88
C VAL A 116 20.64 -17.18 23.29
N GLY A 117 19.42 -16.88 23.75
CA GLY A 117 18.95 -17.30 25.07
C GLY A 117 18.90 -18.81 25.23
N TYR A 118 18.40 -19.52 24.22
CA TYR A 118 18.31 -20.97 24.21
C TYR A 118 19.71 -21.62 24.22
N ALA A 119 20.62 -21.16 23.36
CA ALA A 119 22.02 -21.60 23.34
C ALA A 119 22.74 -21.33 24.67
N HIS A 120 22.49 -20.18 25.30
CA HIS A 120 23.11 -19.83 26.58
C HIS A 120 22.56 -20.66 27.75
N SER A 121 21.29 -21.04 27.70
CA SER A 121 20.65 -21.86 28.73
C SER A 121 20.96 -23.35 28.65
N ALA A 122 21.58 -23.81 27.55
CA ALA A 122 21.87 -25.22 27.34
C ALA A 122 23.04 -25.69 28.22
N SER A 123 22.81 -26.76 28.99
CA SER A 123 23.85 -27.39 29.81
C SER A 123 24.81 -28.25 28.97
N ALA A 124 24.38 -28.71 27.80
CA ALA A 124 25.19 -29.43 26.81
C ALA A 124 24.68 -29.14 25.39
N TRP A 125 25.59 -29.20 24.42
CA TRP A 125 25.28 -29.06 22.99
C TRP A 125 24.96 -30.43 22.39
N ASP A 126 23.75 -30.92 22.62
CA ASP A 126 23.22 -32.08 21.93
C ASP A 126 22.69 -31.71 20.53
N SER A 127 22.45 -32.72 19.71
CA SER A 127 21.98 -32.54 18.32
C SER A 127 20.67 -31.75 18.26
N LEU A 128 19.80 -31.90 19.26
CA LEU A 128 18.52 -31.20 19.36
C LEU A 128 18.72 -29.72 19.68
N THR A 129 19.64 -29.38 20.59
CA THR A 129 19.97 -27.99 20.91
C THR A 129 20.57 -27.27 19.70
N ILE A 130 21.48 -27.95 18.98
CA ILE A 130 22.06 -27.42 17.73
C ILE A 130 20.95 -27.16 16.70
N ALA A 131 20.08 -28.16 16.47
CA ALA A 131 18.99 -28.04 15.52
C ALA A 131 18.03 -26.90 15.87
N SER A 132 17.59 -26.80 17.13
CA SER A 132 16.62 -25.79 17.57
C SER A 132 17.21 -24.37 17.55
N THR A 133 18.47 -24.21 17.98
CA THR A 133 19.18 -22.93 17.89
C THR A 133 19.34 -22.49 16.44
N SER A 134 19.73 -23.40 15.55
CA SER A 134 19.90 -23.12 14.13
C SER A 134 18.56 -22.76 13.45
N ALA A 135 17.47 -23.42 13.84
CA ALA A 135 16.13 -23.13 13.35
C ALA A 135 15.66 -21.72 13.76
N LEU A 136 15.88 -21.32 15.01
CA LEU A 136 15.57 -19.97 15.48
C LEU A 136 16.41 -18.89 14.78
N ALA A 137 17.70 -19.17 14.55
CA ALA A 137 18.56 -18.26 13.78
C ALA A 137 18.09 -18.12 12.33
N ALA A 138 17.81 -19.24 11.66
CA ALA A 138 17.31 -19.27 10.27
C ALA A 138 15.96 -18.57 10.14
N LEU A 139 15.02 -18.83 11.07
CA LEU A 139 13.72 -18.16 11.12
C LEU A 139 13.88 -16.64 11.28
N GLY A 140 14.81 -16.20 12.12
CA GLY A 140 15.13 -14.78 12.28
C GLY A 140 15.57 -14.13 10.97
N VAL A 141 16.44 -14.78 10.20
CA VAL A 141 16.89 -14.29 8.88
C VAL A 141 15.75 -14.25 7.87
N VAL A 142 14.94 -15.32 7.78
CA VAL A 142 13.80 -15.40 6.87
C VAL A 142 12.78 -14.31 7.17
N LEU A 143 12.41 -14.12 8.44
CA LEU A 143 11.46 -13.09 8.87
C LEU A 143 11.98 -11.68 8.58
N ARG A 144 13.29 -11.43 8.73
CA ARG A 144 13.90 -10.14 8.38
C ARG A 144 13.76 -9.84 6.89
N TYR A 145 14.07 -10.82 6.05
CA TYR A 145 13.98 -10.67 4.60
C TYR A 145 12.52 -10.50 4.14
N ALA A 146 11.61 -11.30 4.71
CA ALA A 146 10.18 -11.17 4.47
C ALA A 146 9.65 -9.78 4.88
N GLY A 147 10.08 -9.25 6.03
CA GLY A 147 9.72 -7.90 6.47
C GLY A 147 10.14 -6.82 5.46
N HIS A 148 11.39 -6.86 4.98
CA HIS A 148 11.86 -5.95 3.94
C HIS A 148 11.08 -6.09 2.64
N TYR A 149 10.78 -7.32 2.21
CA TYR A 149 10.03 -7.57 0.98
C TYR A 149 8.59 -7.03 1.07
N VAL A 150 7.91 -7.27 2.20
CA VAL A 150 6.53 -6.81 2.42
C VAL A 150 6.44 -5.28 2.40
N MET A 151 7.46 -4.57 2.86
CA MET A 151 7.52 -3.11 2.86
C MET A 151 7.94 -2.52 1.49
N LYS A 152 8.34 -3.33 0.51
CA LYS A 152 8.83 -2.86 -0.78
C LYS A 152 7.69 -2.60 -1.78
N GLY A 153 7.50 -1.35 -2.21
CA GLY A 153 6.55 -0.97 -3.27
C GLY A 153 5.65 0.17 -2.82
N ASP A 154 5.51 1.18 -3.67
CA ASP A 154 4.77 2.42 -3.40
C ASP A 154 3.28 2.36 -3.69
#